data_AF-A0A842U410-F1
#
_entry.id   AF-A0A842U410-F1
#
_cell.length_a   1.000
_cell.length_b   1.000
_cell.length_c   1.000
_cell.angle_alpha   90.00
_cell.angle_beta   90.00
_cell.angle_gamma   90.00
#
_symmetry.space_group_name_H-M   'P 1'
#
loop_
_entity.id
_entity.type
_entity.pdbx_description
1 polymer ?
#
loop_
_entity_poly.entity_id
_entity_poly.type
_entity_poly.pdbx_seq_one_letter_code
_entity_poly.pdbx_strand_id
1 'polypeptide(L)' 'MVNTLADAMVQLKNAEKARQKEVILTPASNLLQRVLRIFQKHAYI' A
#
# COMPACT_ATOMS: atom_id res chain seq x y z
N MET A 1 -0.40 -7.37 -14.79
CA MET A 1 -0.62 -6.18 -13.93
C MET A 1 -1.13 -5.05 -14.78
N VAL A 2 -2.41 -4.73 -14.68
CA VAL A 2 -3.02 -3.65 -15.47
C VAL A 2 -2.88 -2.31 -14.72
N ASN A 3 -2.91 -2.32 -13.38
CA ASN A 3 -2.68 -1.13 -12.56
C ASN A 3 -1.95 -1.48 -11.25
N THR A 4 -0.65 -1.22 -11.22
CA THR A 4 0.24 -1.54 -10.08
C THR A 4 -0.16 -0.81 -8.79
N LEU A 5 -0.72 0.40 -8.90
CA LEU A 5 -1.18 1.15 -7.72
C LEU A 5 -2.45 0.55 -7.14
N ALA A 6 -3.42 0.21 -8.01
CA ALA A 6 -4.67 -0.40 -7.57
C ALA A 6 -4.42 -1.74 -6.86
N ASP A 7 -3.55 -2.57 -7.43
CA ASP A 7 -3.17 -3.85 -6.85
C ASP A 7 -2.52 -3.69 -5.47
N ALA A 8 -1.62 -2.71 -5.31
CA ALA A 8 -0.97 -2.40 -4.03
C ALA A 8 -1.97 -1.93 -2.95
N MET A 9 -2.95 -1.09 -3.31
CA MET A 9 -3.97 -0.62 -2.36
C MET A 9 -4.89 -1.74 -1.89
N VAL A 10 -5.23 -2.68 -2.79
CA VAL A 10 -6.02 -3.86 -2.43
C VAL A 10 -5.27 -4.75 -1.43
N GLN A 11 -3.97 -4.97 -1.65
CA GLN A 11 -3.13 -5.75 -0.73
C GLN A 11 -3.06 -5.10 0.65
N LEU A 12 -2.84 -3.78 0.72
CA LEU A 12 -2.78 -3.04 1.99
C LEU A 12 -4.10 -3.12 2.75
N LYS A 13 -5.24 -2.90 2.07
CA LYS A 13 -6.58 -3.02 2.66
C LYS A 13 -6.83 -4.44 3.19
N ASN A 14 -6.42 -5.47 2.44
CA ASN A 14 -6.65 -6.86 2.85
C ASN A 14 -5.78 -7.24 4.05
N ALA A 15 -4.51 -6.81 4.09
CA ALA A 15 -3.62 -7.03 5.23
C ALA A 15 -4.16 -6.37 6.50
N GLU A 16 -4.66 -5.14 6.40
CA GLU A 16 -5.28 -4.42 7.52
C GLU A 16 -6.54 -5.15 8.01
N LYS A 17 -7.41 -5.59 7.10
CA LYS A 17 -8.59 -6.40 7.45
C LYS A 17 -8.22 -7.73 8.11
N ALA A 18 -7.10 -8.33 7.71
CA ALA A 18 -6.56 -9.55 8.30
C ALA A 18 -5.80 -9.30 9.62
N ARG A 19 -5.69 -8.04 10.08
CA ARG A 19 -4.94 -7.62 11.27
C ARG A 19 -3.45 -7.99 11.21
N GLN A 20 -2.88 -8.05 10.01
CA GLN A 20 -1.44 -8.21 9.83
C GLN A 20 -0.76 -6.89 10.20
N LYS A 21 0.40 -6.96 10.86
CA LYS A 21 1.16 -5.77 11.28
C LYS A 21 2.04 -5.19 10.17
N GLU A 22 2.23 -5.94 9.08
CA GLU A 22 3.09 -5.57 7.97
C GLU A 22 2.59 -6.22 6.67
N VAL A 23 2.93 -5.62 5.53
CA VAL A 23 2.58 -6.13 4.19
C VAL A 23 3.72 -5.83 3.22
N ILE A 24 4.03 -6.80 2.35
CA ILE A 24 5.01 -6.65 1.28
C ILE A 24 4.27 -6.27 0.00
N LEU A 25 4.53 -5.07 -0.53
CA LEU A 25 3.91 -4.59 -1.77
C LEU A 25 4.87 -4.75 -2.95
N THR A 26 4.42 -5.43 -4.01
CA THR A 26 5.19 -5.59 -5.25
C THR A 26 4.29 -5.36 -6.47
N PRO A 27 4.81 -4.75 -7.56
CA PRO A 27 6.14 -4.16 -7.74
C PRO A 27 6.24 -2.74 -7.15
N ALA A 28 7.45 -2.32 -6.80
CA ALA A 28 7.71 -0.97 -6.32
C ALA A 28 7.67 0.06 -7.46
N SER A 29 7.15 1.26 -7.18
CA SER A 29 7.19 2.39 -8.11
C SER A 29 7.31 3.73 -7.36
N ASN A 30 7.84 4.75 -8.04
CA ASN A 30 7.97 6.10 -7.47
C ASN A 30 6.60 6.69 -7.06
N LEU A 31 5.55 6.37 -7.81
CA LEU A 31 4.19 6.80 -7.48
C LEU A 31 3.69 6.15 -6.21
N LEU A 32 3.85 4.82 -6.08
CA LEU A 32 3.47 4.09 -4.87
C LEU A 32 4.19 4.65 -3.64
N GLN A 33 5.49 4.94 -3.74
CA GLN A 33 6.25 5.53 -2.64
C GLN A 33 5.68 6.88 -2.19
N ARG A 34 5.28 7.76 -3.13
CA ARG A 34 4.67 9.06 -2.81
C ARG A 34 3.32 8.90 -2.10
N VAL A 35 2.50 7.95 -2.57
CA VAL A 35 1.20 7.64 -1.93
C VAL A 35 1.41 7.13 -0.50
N LEU A 36 2.35 6.19 -0.30
CA LEU A 36 2.67 5.68 1.04
C LEU A 36 3.18 6.78 1.98
N ARG A 37 3.97 7.75 1.50
CA ARG A 37 4.36 8.92 2.30
C ARG A 37 3.18 9.79 2.72
N ILE A 38 2.16 9.94 1.87
CA ILE A 38 0.94 10.68 2.24
C ILE A 38 0.20 9.93 3.35
N PHE A 39 0.06 8.61 3.24
CA PHE A 39 -0.57 7.80 4.27
C PHE A 39 0.17 7.90 5.61
N GLN A 40 1.50 7.83 5.58
CA GLN A 40 2.34 8.02 6.76
C GLN A 40 2.18 9.42 7.38
N LYS A 41 2.13 10.48 6.56
CA LYS A 41 1.92 11.86 7.03
C LYS A 41 0.58 12.03 7.77
N HIS A 42 -0.45 11.31 7.36
CA HIS A 42 -1.78 11.36 7.96
C HIS A 42 -2.03 10.22 8.98
N ALA A 43 -0.99 9.46 9.36
CA ALA A 43 -1.06 8.35 10.31
C ALA A 43 -2.09 7.26 9.93
N TYR A 44 -2.30 7.02 8.63
CA TYR A 44 -3.05 5.85 8.15
C TYR A 44 -2.21 4.57 8.16
N ILE A 45 -0.88 4.71 8.09
CA ILE A 45 0.14 3.67 8.24
C ILE A 45 1.32 4.21 9.05
#